data_AF-A0A2G6L064-F1
#
_entry.id   AF-A0A2G6L064-F1
#
_cell.length_a   1.000
_cell.length_b   1.000
_cell.length_c   1.000
_cell.angle_alpha   90.00
_cell.angle_beta   90.00
_cell.angle_gamma   90.00
#
_symmetry.space_group_name_H-M   'P 1'
#
loop_
_entity.id
_entity.type
_entity.pdbx_description
1 polymer ?
#
loop_
_entity_poly.entity_id
_entity_poly.type
_entity_poly.pdbx_seq_one_letter_code
_entity_poly.pdbx_strand_id
1 'polypeptide(L)' 'MSGTEQQKSQLKQLINRGKEQGFLTYAEVNDHLPADITDPDQIEDIIGMINDMGIPVH' A
#
# COMPACT_ATOMS: atom_id res chain seq x y z
N MET A 1 -12.24 -11.66 -14.69
CA MET A 1 -10.93 -12.17 -14.21
C MET A 1 -10.49 -11.28 -13.06
N SER A 2 -9.81 -11.87 -12.08
CA SER A 2 -9.94 -11.59 -10.65
C SER A 2 -9.19 -10.33 -10.18
N GLY A 3 -9.92 -9.30 -9.71
CA GLY A 3 -9.32 -8.10 -9.11
C GLY A 3 -8.44 -8.34 -7.88
N THR A 4 -8.50 -9.55 -7.30
CA THR A 4 -7.74 -9.95 -6.11
C THR A 4 -6.27 -10.29 -6.37
N GLU A 5 -5.87 -10.64 -7.59
CA GLU A 5 -4.46 -10.96 -7.90
C GLU A 5 -3.63 -9.70 -8.13
N GLN A 6 -4.20 -8.70 -8.80
CA GLN A 6 -3.55 -7.41 -9.04
C GLN A 6 -3.35 -6.65 -7.72
N GLN A 7 -4.35 -6.64 -6.83
CA GLN A 7 -4.25 -6.06 -5.49
C GLN A 7 -3.12 -6.70 -4.67
N LYS A 8 -3.01 -8.03 -4.66
CA LYS A 8 -1.90 -8.73 -3.98
C LYS A 8 -0.54 -8.39 -4.56
N SER A 9 -0.44 -8.25 -5.89
CA SER A 9 0.82 -7.89 -6.55
C SER A 9 1.25 -6.47 -6.19
N GLN A 10 0.32 -5.52 -6.19
CA GLN A 10 0.60 -4.12 -5.87
C GLN A 10 0.98 -3.92 -4.40
N LEU A 11 0.25 -4.55 -3.47
CA LEU A 11 0.60 -4.51 -2.05
C LEU A 11 1.99 -5.09 -1.79
N LYS A 12 2.34 -6.18 -2.47
CA LYS A 12 3.68 -6.79 -2.38
C LYS A 12 4.77 -5.86 -2.88
N GLN A 13 4.51 -5.09 -3.94
CA GLN A 13 5.45 -4.07 -4.44
C GLN A 13 5.62 -2.94 -3.43
N LEU A 14 4.53 -2.45 -2.85
CA LEU A 14 4.55 -1.45 -1.77
C LEU A 14 5.42 -1.92 -0.60
N ILE A 15 5.18 -3.13 -0.09
CA ILE A 15 5.94 -3.69 1.03
C ILE A 15 7.43 -3.80 0.69
N ASN A 16 7.77 -4.29 -0.51
CA ASN A 16 9.17 -4.42 -0.92
C ASN A 16 9.85 -3.06 -0.97
N ARG A 17 9.23 -2.08 -1.63
CA ARG A 17 9.75 -0.73 -1.75
C ARG A 17 9.90 -0.05 -0.39
N GLY A 18 8.88 -0.18 0.46
CA GLY A 18 8.90 0.32 1.83
C GLY A 18 9.99 -0.30 2.69
N LYS A 19 10.29 -1.59 2.51
CA LYS A 19 11.42 -2.26 3.16
C LYS A 19 12.77 -1.81 2.63
N GLU A 20 12.89 -1.54 1.33
CA GLU A 20 14.15 -1.09 0.72
C GLU A 20 14.55 0.31 1.18
N GLN A 21 13.61 1.26 1.22
CA GLN A 21 13.89 2.64 1.65
C GLN A 21 13.68 2.87 3.15
N GLY A 22 12.98 1.96 3.83
CA GLY A 22 12.69 2.02 5.27
C GLY A 22 11.42 2.81 5.65
N PHE A 23 10.68 3.33 4.67
CA PHE A 23 9.41 4.04 4.86
C PHE A 23 8.60 4.06 3.55
N LEU A 24 7.36 4.53 3.57
CA LEU A 24 6.58 4.85 2.37
C LEU A 24 5.94 6.22 2.51
N THR A 25 5.54 6.83 1.40
CA THR A 25 4.74 8.05 1.44
C THR A 25 3.28 7.76 1.10
N TYR A 26 2.35 8.59 1.60
CA TYR A 26 0.93 8.52 1.25
C TYR A 26 0.72 8.54 -0.27
N ALA A 27 1.53 9.32 -0.98
CA ALA A 27 1.52 9.38 -2.44
C ALA A 27 1.96 8.06 -3.07
N GLU A 28 3.02 7.42 -2.56
CA GLU A 28 3.46 6.11 -3.06
C GLU A 28 2.42 5.03 -2.81
N VAL A 29 1.78 5.04 -1.64
CA VAL A 29 0.65 4.14 -1.34
C VAL A 29 -0.47 4.39 -2.36
N ASN A 30 -0.95 5.62 -2.48
CA ASN A 30 -2.04 5.99 -3.39
C ASN A 30 -1.73 5.65 -4.88
N ASP A 31 -0.50 5.86 -5.33
CA ASP A 31 -0.07 5.60 -6.72
C ASP A 31 0.00 4.09 -7.05
N HIS A 32 0.23 3.26 -6.03
CA HIS A 32 0.24 1.80 -6.17
C HIS A 32 -1.10 1.15 -5.84
N LEU A 33 -2.09 1.90 -5.37
CA LEU A 33 -3.43 1.37 -5.15
C LEU A 33 -4.24 1.41 -6.45
N PRO A 34 -5.12 0.42 -6.67
CA PRO A 34 -6.02 0.45 -7.82
C PRO A 34 -6.99 1.61 -7.69
N ALA A 35 -7.43 2.18 -8.82
CA ALA A 35 -8.39 3.29 -8.85
C ALA A 35 -9.75 2.98 -8.18
N ASP A 36 -10.04 1.70 -7.90
CA ASP A 36 -11.19 1.29 -7.10
C ASP A 36 -11.02 1.58 -5.59
N ILE A 37 -9.78 1.73 -5.12
CA ILE A 37 -9.44 2.13 -3.75
C ILE A 37 -9.11 3.62 -3.75
N THR A 38 -10.16 4.43 -3.77
CA THR A 38 -10.09 5.89 -3.65
C THR A 38 -10.66 6.40 -2.33
N ASP A 39 -11.20 5.49 -1.52
CA ASP A 39 -11.76 5.80 -0.23
C ASP A 39 -10.64 6.07 0.80
N PRO A 40 -10.60 7.25 1.43
CA PRO A 40 -9.61 7.58 2.44
C PRO A 40 -9.53 6.56 3.57
N ASP A 41 -10.66 6.00 4.01
CA ASP A 41 -10.71 5.05 5.12
C ASP A 41 -10.00 3.74 4.73
N GLN A 42 -10.19 3.27 3.49
CA GLN A 42 -9.50 2.09 2.98
C GLN A 42 -7.99 2.33 2.82
N ILE A 43 -7.59 3.55 2.46
CA ILE A 43 -6.18 3.92 2.37
C ILE A 43 -5.55 3.91 3.77
N GLU A 44 -6.22 4.46 4.78
CA GLU A 44 -5.77 4.41 6.17
C GLU A 44 -5.63 2.98 6.69
N ASP A 45 -6.57 2.08 6.38
CA ASP A 45 -6.48 0.66 6.74
C ASP A 45 -5.20 0.01 6.17
N ILE A 46 -4.88 0.28 4.90
CA ILE A 46 -3.68 -0.26 4.24
C ILE A 46 -2.41 0.33 4.85
N ILE A 47 -2.43 1.62 5.17
CA ILE A 47 -1.32 2.31 5.84
C ILE A 47 -1.10 1.72 7.24
N GLY A 48 -2.16 1.44 7.99
CA GLY A 48 -2.10 0.73 9.26
C GLY A 48 -1.42 -0.63 9.10
N MET A 49 -1.83 -1.43 8.09
CA MET A 49 -1.20 -2.72 7.82
C MET A 49 0.28 -2.61 7.49
N ILE A 50 0.68 -1.61 6.69
CA ILE A 50 2.08 -1.37 6.31
C ILE A 50 2.91 -0.92 7.54
N ASN A 51 2.36 -0.03 8.36
CA ASN A 51 2.96 0.40 9.63
C ASN A 51 3.18 -0.79 10.59
N ASP A 52 2.19 -1.68 10.71
CA ASP A 52 2.27 -2.89 11.54
C ASP A 52 3.36 -3.87 11.06
N MET A 53 3.68 -3.83 9.76
CA MET A 53 4.80 -4.60 9.19
C MET A 53 6.17 -3.97 9.46
N GLY A 54 6.22 -2.85 10.18
CA GLY A 54 7.45 -2.13 10.53
C GLY A 54 7.92 -1.16 9.43
N ILE A 55 7.02 -0.77 8.52
CA ILE A 55 7.30 0.19 7.46
C ILE A 55 6.51 1.47 7.76
N PRO A 56 7.14 2.52 8.31
CA PRO A 56 6.44 3.77 8.57
C PRO A 56 5.93 4.41 7.28
N VAL A 57 4.67 4.84 7.26
CA VAL A 57 4.11 5.66 6.17
C VAL A 57 4.04 7.13 6.59
N HIS A 58 4.46 8.03 5.71
CA HIS A 58 4.53 9.48 5.91
C HIS A 58 3.67 10.29 4.93
#